data_AF-A0A1I6RYE7-F1
#
_entry.id   AF-A0A1I6RYE7-F1
#
_cell.length_a   1.000
_cell.length_b   1.000
_cell.length_c   1.000
_cell.angle_alpha   90.00
_cell.angle_beta   90.00
_cell.angle_gamma   90.00
#
_symmetry.space_group_name_H-M   'P 1'
#
loop_
_entity.id
_entity.type
_entity.pdbx_description
1 polymer ?
#
loop_
_entity_poly.entity_id
_entity_poly.type
_entity_poly.pdbx_seq_one_letter_code
_entity_poly.pdbx_strand_id
1 'polypeptide(L)'
;MARFDDPVSVISDTEAWRARDTYPDIMGRGPMFALVEQEADGRWRVIVADEGNPQGCRDELARECRVRAAEAVAVKDREAQRLWLTGARRMDWEKLNELRVGECRFRIARGDMFIRMGPDGPEPPRPSDPDPMRPGEGYRARSRTRGFLIDPAAATGMSEGMLRIDLLSFVYPSSRVPHDVRADSLRALQSHPGGVLLPPVFAITEFTEGRWTPMTGGADTPQAIRDSLVTYLREVAPMLHEDDPALVARFRAAADELAYTRWDETRIADRHYRVMRLERLVRVGPDGPEPPRASDWDPELPVQAQAERDRLNGVRYDD
;
A
#
# COMPACT_ATOMS: atom_id res chain seq x y z
N MET A 1 -2.60 12.73 16.27
CA MET A 1 -1.77 11.85 17.11
C MET A 1 -2.50 11.62 18.41
N ALA A 2 -2.89 10.37 18.70
CA ALA A 2 -3.32 9.99 20.04
C ALA A 2 -2.13 10.13 21.00
N ARG A 3 -2.38 10.56 22.24
CA ARG A 3 -1.34 10.57 23.29
C ARG A 3 -0.98 9.11 23.64
N PHE A 4 0.29 8.84 23.93
CA PHE A 4 0.77 7.51 24.33
C PHE A 4 -0.02 6.88 25.49
N ASP A 5 -0.60 7.71 26.35
CA ASP A 5 -1.37 7.28 27.51
C ASP A 5 -2.90 7.24 27.28
N ASP A 6 -3.36 7.41 26.04
CA ASP A 6 -4.79 7.20 25.75
C ASP A 6 -5.15 5.70 25.86
N PRO A 7 -6.30 5.33 26.47
CA PRO A 7 -6.65 3.93 26.69
C PRO A 7 -6.64 3.06 25.44
N VAL A 8 -7.00 3.63 24.28
CA VAL A 8 -6.99 2.90 23.00
C VAL A 8 -5.56 2.59 22.57
N SER A 9 -4.62 3.52 22.75
CA SER A 9 -3.21 3.32 22.46
C SER A 9 -2.58 2.23 23.35
N VAL A 10 -2.90 2.19 24.63
CA VAL A 10 -2.39 1.15 25.57
C VAL A 10 -2.91 -0.24 25.22
N ILE A 11 -4.20 -0.35 24.89
CA ILE A 11 -4.81 -1.62 24.46
C ILE A 11 -4.16 -2.09 23.16
N SER A 12 -4.00 -1.18 22.19
CA SER A 12 -3.40 -1.50 20.89
C SER A 12 -1.95 -1.97 21.03
N ASP A 13 -1.16 -1.35 21.91
CA ASP A 13 0.24 -1.74 22.18
C ASP A 13 0.30 -3.12 22.87
N THR A 14 -0.64 -3.40 23.78
CA THR A 14 -0.74 -4.71 24.46
C THR A 14 -1.15 -5.83 23.48
N GLU A 15 -2.11 -5.56 22.60
CA GLU A 15 -2.52 -6.51 21.55
C GLU A 15 -1.37 -6.78 20.58
N ALA A 16 -0.64 -5.73 20.18
CA ALA A 16 0.54 -5.85 19.35
C ALA A 16 1.64 -6.70 20.01
N TRP A 17 1.84 -6.56 21.32
CA TRP A 17 2.77 -7.39 22.08
C TRP A 17 2.39 -8.87 22.02
N ARG A 18 1.13 -9.20 22.30
CA ARG A 18 0.65 -10.59 22.28
C ARG A 18 0.73 -11.18 20.88
N ALA A 19 0.39 -10.41 19.86
CA ALA A 19 0.47 -10.84 18.47
C ALA A 19 1.90 -11.17 18.05
N ARG A 20 2.91 -10.52 18.63
CA ARG A 20 4.32 -10.84 18.39
C ARG A 20 4.65 -12.29 18.78
N ASP A 21 4.10 -12.79 19.89
CA ASP A 21 4.33 -14.15 20.38
C ASP A 21 3.59 -15.19 19.52
N THR A 22 2.35 -14.89 19.12
CA THR A 22 1.53 -15.80 18.29
C THR A 22 2.00 -15.86 16.84
N TYR A 23 2.47 -14.73 16.30
CA TYR A 23 2.91 -14.58 14.91
C TYR A 23 4.37 -14.08 14.88
N PRO A 24 5.36 -14.90 15.29
CA PRO A 24 6.73 -14.45 15.49
C PRO A 24 7.49 -14.19 14.18
N ASP A 25 7.14 -14.88 13.11
CA ASP A 25 7.89 -14.85 11.86
C ASP A 25 7.51 -13.65 11.00
N ILE A 26 8.50 -12.96 10.44
CA ILE A 26 8.31 -11.82 9.55
C ILE A 26 8.72 -12.20 8.12
N MET A 27 7.81 -12.03 7.18
CA MET A 27 8.04 -12.27 5.76
C MET A 27 7.85 -10.96 4.98
N GLY A 28 8.75 -10.67 4.04
CA GLY A 28 8.54 -9.57 3.10
C GLY A 28 7.48 -9.95 2.06
N ARG A 29 6.48 -9.10 1.89
CA ARG A 29 5.48 -9.20 0.81
C ARG A 29 6.00 -8.57 -0.48
N GLY A 30 6.79 -7.50 -0.34
CA GLY A 30 7.31 -6.74 -1.47
C GLY A 30 7.23 -5.23 -1.22
N PRO A 31 7.60 -4.44 -2.23
CA PRO A 31 7.58 -3.00 -2.14
C PRO A 31 6.17 -2.41 -2.19
N MET A 32 6.02 -1.24 -1.59
CA MET A 32 4.93 -0.30 -1.85
C MET A 32 5.53 1.06 -2.21
N PHE A 33 4.78 1.89 -2.92
CA PHE A 33 5.22 3.25 -3.27
C PHE A 33 4.20 4.29 -2.80
N ALA A 34 4.70 5.42 -2.32
CA ALA A 34 3.88 6.53 -1.85
C ALA A 34 4.27 7.82 -2.56
N LEU A 35 3.27 8.61 -2.94
CA LEU A 35 3.48 10.02 -3.25
C LEU A 35 3.45 10.80 -1.94
N VAL A 36 4.53 11.51 -1.65
CA VAL A 36 4.66 12.34 -0.47
C VAL A 36 4.96 13.79 -0.85
N GLU A 37 4.45 14.72 -0.05
CA GLU A 37 4.73 16.16 -0.15
C GLU A 37 5.45 16.63 1.11
N GLN A 38 6.48 17.45 0.95
CA GLN A 38 7.22 18.02 2.07
C GLN A 38 6.45 19.20 2.67
N GLU A 39 6.25 19.15 3.98
CA GLU A 39 5.71 20.23 4.79
C GLU A 39 6.77 21.31 5.06
N ALA A 40 6.34 22.51 5.46
CA ALA A 40 7.23 23.64 5.72
C ALA A 40 8.28 23.35 6.83
N ASP A 41 8.00 22.43 7.75
CA ASP A 41 8.91 22.00 8.81
C ASP A 41 9.84 20.84 8.41
N GLY A 42 9.80 20.42 7.14
CA GLY A 42 10.66 19.39 6.58
C GLY A 42 10.13 17.97 6.67
N ARG A 43 9.03 17.73 7.42
CA ARG A 43 8.35 16.42 7.45
C ARG A 43 7.65 16.13 6.13
N TRP A 44 7.29 14.87 5.92
CA TRP A 44 6.65 14.44 4.67
C TRP A 44 5.25 13.93 4.92
N ARG A 45 4.26 14.54 4.27
CA ARG A 45 2.87 14.10 4.31
C ARG A 45 2.58 13.16 3.16
N VAL A 46 1.96 12.03 3.45
CA VAL A 46 1.53 11.08 2.43
C VAL A 46 0.28 11.59 1.73
N ILE A 47 0.29 11.65 0.39
CA ILE A 47 -0.87 11.98 -0.44
C ILE A 47 -1.61 10.71 -0.84
N VAL A 48 -0.85 9.70 -1.31
CA VAL A 48 -1.33 8.36 -1.64
C VAL A 48 -0.21 7.35 -1.38
N ALA A 49 -0.57 6.12 -1.06
CA ALA A 49 0.35 4.98 -0.97
C ALA A 49 -0.35 3.75 -1.55
N ASP A 50 0.34 3.03 -2.42
CA ASP A 50 -0.24 1.90 -3.14
C ASP A 50 0.76 0.76 -3.34
N GLU A 51 0.22 -0.43 -3.57
CA GLU A 51 0.92 -1.65 -3.96
C GLU A 51 0.99 -1.69 -5.48
N GLY A 52 2.12 -1.28 -6.03
CA GLY A 52 2.30 -1.23 -7.47
C GLY A 52 3.75 -0.98 -7.81
N ASN A 53 3.99 -0.41 -8.99
CA ASN A 53 5.30 0.07 -9.39
C ASN A 53 5.42 1.58 -9.08
N PRO A 54 6.64 2.16 -9.16
CA PRO A 54 6.83 3.60 -8.95
C PRO A 54 6.05 4.49 -9.92
N GLN A 55 5.81 4.05 -11.16
CA GLN A 55 5.13 4.84 -12.20
C GLN A 55 3.70 5.19 -11.82
N GLY A 56 2.95 4.30 -11.16
CA GLY A 56 1.60 4.62 -10.67
C GLY A 56 1.57 5.84 -9.73
N CYS A 57 2.55 5.98 -8.83
CA CYS A 57 2.66 7.16 -7.97
C CYS A 57 3.09 8.42 -8.73
N ARG A 58 3.85 8.28 -9.83
CA ARG A 58 4.21 9.40 -10.71
C ARG A 58 2.99 9.91 -11.47
N ASP A 59 2.12 9.01 -11.93
CA ASP A 59 0.86 9.34 -12.58
C ASP A 59 -0.10 10.06 -11.60
N GLU A 60 -0.13 9.61 -10.34
CA GLU A 60 -0.85 10.30 -9.27
C GLU A 60 -0.29 11.69 -8.98
N LEU A 61 1.03 11.91 -9.09
CA LEU A 61 1.63 13.25 -8.98
C LEU A 61 1.24 14.13 -10.17
N ALA A 62 1.18 13.58 -11.38
CA ALA A 62 0.64 14.30 -12.54
C ALA A 62 -0.82 14.70 -12.31
N ARG A 63 -1.64 13.79 -11.76
CA ARG A 63 -3.04 14.05 -11.39
C ARG A 63 -3.16 15.14 -10.33
N GLU A 64 -2.37 15.08 -9.26
CA GLU A 64 -2.33 16.11 -8.20
C GLU A 64 -1.97 17.49 -8.76
N CYS A 65 -0.98 17.57 -9.65
CA CYS A 65 -0.65 18.82 -10.35
C CYS A 65 -1.85 19.37 -11.13
N ARG A 66 -2.59 18.52 -11.85
CA ARG A 66 -3.79 18.96 -12.59
C ARG A 66 -4.91 19.43 -11.67
N VAL A 67 -5.12 18.78 -10.52
CA VAL A 67 -6.08 19.22 -9.51
C VAL A 67 -5.74 20.62 -9.01
N ARG A 68 -4.49 20.87 -8.61
CA ARG A 68 -4.05 22.20 -8.15
C ARG A 68 -4.10 23.27 -9.25
N ALA A 69 -3.84 22.89 -10.50
CA ALA A 69 -4.05 23.78 -11.63
C ALA A 69 -5.52 24.19 -11.78
N ALA A 70 -6.47 23.27 -11.58
CA ALA A 70 -7.90 23.56 -11.62
C ALA A 70 -8.35 24.45 -10.44
N GLU A 71 -7.80 24.24 -9.25
CA GLU A 71 -8.02 25.12 -8.09
C GLU A 71 -7.52 26.55 -8.36
N ALA A 72 -6.34 26.70 -8.99
CA ALA A 72 -5.81 28.00 -9.39
C ALA A 72 -6.73 28.73 -10.38
N VAL A 73 -7.39 28.00 -11.29
CA VAL A 73 -8.41 28.57 -12.19
C VAL A 73 -9.59 29.12 -11.40
N ALA A 74 -10.07 28.39 -10.38
CA ALA A 74 -11.21 28.80 -9.56
C ALA A 74 -10.97 30.15 -8.86
N VAL A 75 -9.72 30.44 -8.48
CA VAL A 75 -9.31 31.72 -7.87
C VAL A 75 -8.71 32.72 -8.87
N LYS A 76 -8.77 32.42 -10.17
CA LYS A 76 -8.27 33.26 -11.29
C LYS A 76 -6.74 33.53 -11.25
N ASP A 77 -5.96 32.63 -10.65
CA ASP A 77 -4.50 32.69 -10.66
C ASP A 77 -3.94 31.96 -11.89
N ARG A 78 -3.69 32.73 -12.95
CA ARG A 78 -3.13 32.19 -14.21
C ARG A 78 -1.68 31.78 -14.09
N GLU A 79 -0.92 32.35 -13.16
CA GLU A 79 0.49 32.02 -13.00
C GLU A 79 0.64 30.68 -12.31
N ALA A 80 -0.06 30.49 -11.19
CA ALA A 80 -0.12 29.21 -10.51
C ALA A 80 -0.67 28.11 -11.41
N GLN A 81 -1.74 28.40 -12.19
CA GLN A 81 -2.27 27.43 -13.16
C GLN A 81 -1.18 26.94 -14.14
N ARG A 82 -0.44 27.86 -14.78
CA ARG A 82 0.62 27.49 -15.73
C ARG A 82 1.74 26.71 -15.05
N LEU A 83 2.14 27.12 -13.85
CA LEU A 83 3.17 26.45 -13.07
C LEU A 83 2.81 24.99 -12.80
N TRP A 84 1.60 24.73 -12.31
CA TRP A 84 1.11 23.38 -12.03
C TRP A 84 0.95 22.53 -13.30
N LEU A 85 0.46 23.10 -14.41
CA LEU A 85 0.37 22.38 -15.68
C LEU A 85 1.75 22.02 -16.27
N THR A 86 2.76 22.86 -16.06
CA THR A 86 4.15 22.52 -16.42
C THR A 86 4.65 21.35 -15.57
N GLY A 87 4.36 21.32 -14.27
CA GLY A 87 4.66 20.18 -13.40
C GLY A 87 4.02 18.88 -13.90
N ALA A 88 2.72 18.90 -14.19
CA ALA A 88 2.00 17.75 -14.74
C ALA A 88 2.63 17.26 -16.06
N ARG A 89 2.94 18.19 -16.97
CA ARG A 89 3.58 17.85 -18.25
C ARG A 89 4.91 17.15 -18.06
N ARG A 90 5.74 17.56 -17.09
CA ARG A 90 7.00 16.85 -16.83
C ARG A 90 6.76 15.40 -16.41
N MET A 91 5.81 15.18 -15.51
CA MET A 91 5.46 13.83 -15.04
C MET A 91 4.89 12.94 -16.16
N ASP A 92 4.24 13.53 -17.17
CA ASP A 92 3.71 12.82 -18.33
C ASP A 92 4.79 12.28 -19.28
N TRP A 93 6.01 12.82 -19.20
CA TRP A 93 7.12 12.51 -20.12
C TRP A 93 8.34 11.90 -19.43
N GLU A 94 8.63 12.27 -18.18
CA GLU A 94 9.85 11.94 -17.47
C GLU A 94 9.56 11.00 -16.27
N LYS A 95 10.41 9.99 -16.04
CA LYS A 95 10.37 9.16 -14.82
C LYS A 95 11.00 9.86 -13.61
N LEU A 96 10.38 10.94 -13.16
CA LEU A 96 10.87 11.71 -12.01
C LEU A 96 10.42 11.07 -10.69
N ASN A 97 11.37 10.84 -9.79
CA ASN A 97 11.05 10.43 -8.41
C ASN A 97 10.94 11.63 -7.46
N GLU A 98 11.30 12.84 -7.92
CA GLU A 98 11.14 14.09 -7.19
C GLU A 98 10.70 15.21 -8.14
N LEU A 99 9.80 16.06 -7.67
CA LEU A 99 9.35 17.24 -8.41
C LEU A 99 9.18 18.41 -7.45
N ARG A 100 9.67 19.58 -7.85
CA ARG A 100 9.32 20.85 -7.21
C ARG A 100 8.41 21.64 -8.12
N VAL A 101 7.33 22.17 -7.55
CA VAL A 101 6.39 23.06 -8.25
C VAL A 101 6.10 24.24 -7.32
N GLY A 102 6.74 25.37 -7.61
CA GLY A 102 6.80 26.49 -6.66
C GLY A 102 7.50 26.07 -5.37
N GLU A 103 6.87 26.37 -4.23
CA GLU A 103 7.36 26.00 -2.89
C GLU A 103 7.08 24.53 -2.53
N CYS A 104 6.20 23.84 -3.26
CA CYS A 104 5.86 22.46 -2.98
C CYS A 104 6.95 21.52 -3.50
N ARG A 105 7.42 20.63 -2.64
CA ARG A 105 8.34 19.54 -3.01
C ARG A 105 7.65 18.20 -2.83
N PHE A 106 7.65 17.40 -3.88
CA PHE A 106 7.12 16.06 -3.91
C PHE A 106 8.23 15.03 -4.08
N ARG A 107 8.02 13.84 -3.52
CA ARG A 107 8.87 12.67 -3.72
C ARG A 107 8.01 11.42 -3.86
N ILE A 108 8.44 10.51 -4.72
CA ILE A 108 7.99 9.12 -4.70
C ILE A 108 8.82 8.41 -3.64
N ALA A 109 8.18 8.02 -2.55
CA ALA A 109 8.80 7.30 -1.45
C ALA A 109 8.57 5.79 -1.61
N ARG A 110 9.59 5.01 -1.33
CA ARG A 110 9.54 3.57 -1.21
C ARG A 110 9.17 3.18 0.22
N GLY A 111 8.27 2.21 0.35
CA GLY A 111 8.11 1.40 1.55
C GLY A 111 8.28 -0.08 1.25
N ASP A 112 8.45 -0.86 2.30
CA ASP A 112 8.38 -2.32 2.26
C ASP A 112 7.17 -2.78 3.07
N MET A 113 6.49 -3.82 2.58
CA MET A 113 5.36 -4.45 3.26
C MET A 113 5.74 -5.80 3.83
N PHE A 114 5.17 -6.13 4.98
CA PHE A 114 5.52 -7.31 5.75
C PHE A 114 4.29 -8.04 6.24
N ILE A 115 4.40 -9.35 6.30
CA ILE A 115 3.41 -10.27 6.83
C ILE A 115 3.99 -10.88 8.10
N ARG A 116 3.22 -10.86 9.19
CA ARG A 116 3.52 -11.68 10.36
C ARG A 116 2.87 -13.05 10.21
N MET A 117 3.65 -14.10 10.45
CA MET A 117 3.22 -15.49 10.34
C MET A 117 3.38 -16.21 11.67
N GLY A 118 2.43 -17.07 11.97
CA GLY A 118 2.45 -18.00 13.10
C GLY A 118 2.17 -19.43 12.62
N PRO A 119 2.11 -20.39 13.55
CA PRO A 119 1.86 -21.80 13.22
C PRO A 119 0.57 -22.02 12.42
N ASP A 120 -0.45 -21.20 12.67
CA ASP A 120 -1.77 -21.29 12.02
C ASP A 120 -1.90 -20.40 10.78
N GLY A 121 -0.83 -19.73 10.34
CA GLY A 121 -0.84 -18.87 9.16
C GLY A 121 -0.63 -17.38 9.44
N PRO A 122 -1.06 -16.49 8.53
CA PRO A 122 -0.85 -15.05 8.66
C PRO A 122 -1.69 -14.47 9.80
N GLU A 123 -1.19 -13.40 10.38
CA GLU A 123 -1.87 -12.61 11.41
C GLU A 123 -3.19 -12.02 10.86
N PRO A 124 -4.34 -12.27 11.51
CA PRO A 124 -5.61 -11.65 11.16
C PRO A 124 -5.69 -10.19 11.66
N PRO A 125 -6.75 -9.43 11.31
CA PRO A 125 -7.00 -8.14 11.93
C PRO A 125 -7.02 -8.24 13.47
N ARG A 126 -6.45 -7.24 14.14
CA ARG A 126 -6.52 -7.12 15.60
C ARG A 126 -7.85 -6.49 16.01
N PRO A 127 -8.37 -6.79 17.20
CA PRO A 127 -9.56 -6.11 17.72
C PRO A 127 -9.43 -4.58 17.76
N SER A 128 -8.23 -4.05 17.99
CA SER A 128 -7.95 -2.62 17.96
C SER A 128 -7.86 -2.00 16.56
N ASP A 129 -7.83 -2.81 15.49
CA ASP A 129 -7.75 -2.26 14.13
C ASP A 129 -9.07 -1.55 13.76
N PRO A 130 -9.02 -0.29 13.28
CA PRO A 130 -10.22 0.42 12.86
C PRO A 130 -10.97 -0.27 11.74
N ASP A 131 -12.17 -0.74 12.05
CA ASP A 131 -13.09 -1.38 11.11
C ASP A 131 -14.52 -0.79 11.21
N PRO A 132 -14.70 0.50 10.87
CA PRO A 132 -15.93 1.23 11.17
C PRO A 132 -17.08 0.93 10.18
N MET A 133 -16.79 0.38 9.00
CA MET A 133 -17.78 0.21 7.95
C MET A 133 -18.65 -1.02 8.19
N ARG A 134 -19.92 -0.93 7.77
CA ARG A 134 -20.83 -2.09 7.73
C ARG A 134 -20.46 -3.00 6.56
N PRO A 135 -20.82 -4.29 6.60
CA PRO A 135 -20.72 -5.18 5.44
C PRO A 135 -21.32 -4.55 4.17
N GLY A 136 -20.58 -4.62 3.07
CA GLY A 136 -20.94 -4.01 1.78
C GLY A 136 -20.70 -2.51 1.65
N GLU A 137 -20.21 -1.83 2.70
CA GLU A 137 -19.94 -0.39 2.69
C GLU A 137 -18.44 -0.04 2.80
N GLY A 138 -17.54 -1.02 2.70
CA GLY A 138 -16.10 -0.84 2.84
C GLY A 138 -15.51 0.21 1.91
N TYR A 139 -16.07 0.38 0.70
CA TYR A 139 -15.66 1.41 -0.27
C TYR A 139 -15.82 2.86 0.24
N ARG A 140 -16.62 3.08 1.29
CA ARG A 140 -16.81 4.40 1.92
C ARG A 140 -15.76 4.70 2.99
N ALA A 141 -14.92 3.73 3.35
CA ALA A 141 -13.87 3.94 4.32
C ALA A 141 -12.94 5.07 3.85
N ARG A 142 -12.68 6.02 4.75
CA ARG A 142 -11.69 7.05 4.48
C ARG A 142 -10.30 6.43 4.52
N SER A 143 -9.40 6.95 3.68
CA SER A 143 -8.03 6.49 3.74
C SER A 143 -7.42 6.82 5.10
N ARG A 144 -6.75 5.83 5.68
CA ARG A 144 -6.00 5.98 6.94
C ARG A 144 -4.58 6.46 6.69
N THR A 145 -4.11 6.31 5.46
CA THR A 145 -2.74 6.62 5.06
C THR A 145 -2.63 8.04 4.49
N ARG A 146 -3.66 8.52 3.79
CA ARG A 146 -3.67 9.90 3.27
C ARG A 146 -3.62 10.91 4.41
N GLY A 147 -2.68 11.84 4.33
CA GLY A 147 -2.42 12.85 5.35
C GLY A 147 -1.51 12.38 6.50
N PHE A 148 -1.09 11.11 6.51
CA PHE A 148 -0.15 10.61 7.51
C PHE A 148 1.21 11.31 7.37
N LEU A 149 1.82 11.68 8.49
CA LEU A 149 3.12 12.34 8.52
C LEU A 149 4.22 11.30 8.75
N ILE A 150 5.20 11.28 7.85
CA ILE A 150 6.43 10.52 8.00
C ILE A 150 7.37 11.34 8.88
N ASP A 151 7.37 10.99 10.16
CA ASP A 151 8.18 11.62 11.20
C ASP A 151 8.94 10.53 11.99
N PRO A 152 10.23 10.28 11.69
CA PRO A 152 11.01 9.26 12.39
C PRO A 152 11.31 9.61 13.86
N ALA A 153 11.17 10.88 14.23
CA ALA A 153 11.41 11.38 15.59
C ALA A 153 10.14 11.35 16.47
N ALA A 154 8.97 11.07 15.88
CA ALA A 154 7.76 10.86 16.64
C ALA A 154 7.98 9.73 17.67
N ALA A 155 7.53 9.97 18.91
CA ALA A 155 7.50 8.91 19.90
C ALA A 155 6.62 7.75 19.39
N THR A 156 6.85 6.54 19.89
CA THR A 156 6.13 5.31 19.53
C THR A 156 5.89 4.48 20.79
N GLY A 157 4.90 3.60 20.76
CA GLY A 157 4.67 2.62 21.83
C GLY A 157 5.81 1.60 21.90
N MET A 158 5.85 0.78 22.95
CA MET A 158 6.93 -0.21 23.09
C MET A 158 6.86 -1.28 22.00
N SER A 159 5.66 -1.82 21.74
CA SER A 159 5.45 -2.85 20.72
C SER A 159 5.70 -2.31 19.32
N GLU A 160 5.23 -1.08 19.06
CA GLU A 160 5.49 -0.37 17.80
C GLU A 160 7.00 -0.12 17.59
N GLY A 161 7.70 0.34 18.63
CA GLY A 161 9.14 0.59 18.59
C GLY A 161 9.94 -0.69 18.30
N MET A 162 9.57 -1.81 18.91
CA MET A 162 10.20 -3.11 18.66
C MET A 162 9.91 -3.64 17.26
N LEU A 163 8.67 -3.57 16.79
CA LEU A 163 8.34 -3.92 15.42
C LEU A 163 9.14 -3.08 14.43
N ARG A 164 9.25 -1.78 14.66
CA ARG A 164 10.06 -0.90 13.82
C ARG A 164 11.52 -1.34 13.77
N ILE A 165 12.12 -1.74 14.88
CA ILE A 165 13.51 -2.26 14.92
C ILE A 165 13.64 -3.56 14.13
N ASP A 166 12.71 -4.50 14.30
CA ASP A 166 12.70 -5.78 13.58
C ASP A 166 12.62 -5.54 12.06
N LEU A 167 11.71 -4.66 11.63
CA LEU A 167 11.49 -4.34 10.21
C LEU A 167 12.64 -3.51 9.62
N LEU A 168 13.24 -2.60 10.38
CA LEU A 168 14.43 -1.86 9.94
C LEU A 168 15.64 -2.76 9.73
N SER A 169 15.71 -3.88 10.44
CA SER A 169 16.78 -4.88 10.30
C SER A 169 16.52 -5.88 9.17
N PHE A 170 15.32 -5.86 8.57
CA PHE A 170 14.95 -6.79 7.50
C PHE A 170 15.79 -6.59 6.24
N VAL A 171 16.28 -7.71 5.70
CA VAL A 171 16.94 -7.80 4.39
C VAL A 171 16.32 -8.96 3.62
N TYR A 172 15.97 -8.73 2.36
CA TYR A 172 15.43 -9.79 1.52
C TYR A 172 16.41 -10.98 1.42
N PRO A 173 15.94 -12.23 1.62
CA PRO A 173 16.82 -13.40 1.64
C PRO A 173 17.31 -13.72 0.22
N SER A 174 18.62 -14.00 0.08
CA SER A 174 19.26 -14.27 -1.22
C SER A 174 18.69 -15.47 -1.97
N SER A 175 18.01 -16.37 -1.28
CA SER A 175 17.39 -17.56 -1.88
C SER A 175 16.08 -17.27 -2.61
N ARG A 176 15.48 -16.09 -2.43
CA ARG A 176 14.15 -15.75 -2.96
C ARG A 176 14.11 -14.52 -3.85
N VAL A 177 15.18 -13.73 -3.88
CA VAL A 177 15.23 -12.50 -4.68
C VAL A 177 16.50 -12.43 -5.52
N PRO A 178 16.46 -11.72 -6.67
CA PRO A 178 17.65 -11.37 -7.44
C PRO A 178 18.73 -10.68 -6.59
N HIS A 179 19.99 -10.81 -7.03
CA HIS A 179 21.15 -10.32 -6.28
C HIS A 179 21.13 -8.80 -6.07
N ASP A 180 20.74 -8.04 -7.10
CA ASP A 180 20.58 -6.59 -7.07
C ASP A 180 19.52 -6.13 -6.06
N VAL A 181 18.38 -6.81 -5.99
CA VAL A 181 17.33 -6.55 -4.98
C VAL A 181 17.88 -6.71 -3.56
N ARG A 182 18.63 -7.79 -3.30
CA ARG A 182 19.28 -7.97 -1.99
C ARG A 182 20.35 -6.91 -1.72
N ALA A 183 21.14 -6.56 -2.73
CA ALA A 183 22.19 -5.55 -2.58
C ALA A 183 21.60 -4.16 -2.26
N ASP A 184 20.50 -3.77 -2.92
CA ASP A 184 19.78 -2.54 -2.58
C ASP A 184 19.21 -2.60 -1.16
N SER A 185 18.62 -3.74 -0.75
CA SER A 185 18.11 -3.91 0.61
C SER A 185 19.20 -3.77 1.69
N LEU A 186 20.43 -4.24 1.42
CA LEU A 186 21.57 -4.06 2.32
C LEU A 186 22.06 -2.61 2.37
N ARG A 187 22.10 -1.92 1.23
CA ARG A 187 22.46 -0.50 1.17
C ARG A 187 21.49 0.37 1.97
N ALA A 188 20.19 0.06 1.89
CA ALA A 188 19.14 0.81 2.57
C ALA A 188 19.31 0.84 4.11
N LEU A 189 19.92 -0.19 4.71
CA LEU A 189 20.23 -0.21 6.15
C LEU A 189 21.15 0.94 6.57
N GLN A 190 22.07 1.35 5.68
CA GLN A 190 23.06 2.38 5.96
C GLN A 190 22.58 3.76 5.50
N SER A 191 21.98 3.85 4.32
CA SER A 191 21.56 5.13 3.74
C SER A 191 20.28 5.69 4.37
N HIS A 192 19.40 4.81 4.86
CA HIS A 192 18.11 5.18 5.45
C HIS A 192 17.90 4.44 6.78
N PRO A 193 18.68 4.78 7.83
CA PRO A 193 18.66 4.08 9.10
C PRO A 193 17.40 4.34 9.94
N GLY A 194 16.67 5.42 9.65
CA GLY A 194 15.38 5.72 10.27
C GLY A 194 14.24 4.95 9.61
N GLY A 195 13.12 4.83 10.31
CA GLY A 195 11.92 4.18 9.77
C GLY A 195 10.65 4.72 10.41
N VAL A 196 9.58 4.71 9.63
CA VAL A 196 8.24 5.07 10.09
C VAL A 196 7.28 3.97 9.66
N LEU A 197 6.53 3.45 10.63
CA LEU A 197 5.44 2.53 10.35
C LEU A 197 4.24 3.33 9.83
N LEU A 198 3.77 2.98 8.63
CA LEU A 198 2.48 3.47 8.16
C LEU A 198 1.37 2.65 8.82
N PRO A 199 0.12 3.16 8.87
CA PRO A 199 -1.02 2.35 9.32
C PRO A 199 -1.04 0.98 8.62
N PRO A 200 -1.47 -0.12 9.29
CA PRO A 200 -1.58 -1.39 8.60
C PRO A 200 -2.64 -1.34 7.50
N VAL A 201 -2.50 -2.20 6.51
CA VAL A 201 -3.54 -2.49 5.51
C VAL A 201 -3.88 -3.97 5.56
N PHE A 202 -4.98 -4.36 4.92
CA PHE A 202 -5.53 -5.71 5.02
C PHE A 202 -5.71 -6.31 3.63
N ALA A 203 -5.38 -7.58 3.47
CA ALA A 203 -5.46 -8.29 2.21
C ALA A 203 -6.07 -9.68 2.42
N ILE A 204 -6.58 -10.32 1.36
CA ILE A 204 -7.00 -11.72 1.43
C ILE A 204 -5.80 -12.61 1.11
N THR A 205 -5.65 -13.64 1.93
CA THR A 205 -4.80 -14.81 1.64
C THR A 205 -5.66 -16.01 1.37
N GLU A 206 -5.16 -16.87 0.51
CA GLU A 206 -5.75 -18.17 0.23
C GLU A 206 -4.76 -19.26 0.65
N PHE A 207 -5.23 -20.25 1.40
CA PHE A 207 -4.48 -21.46 1.70
C PHE A 207 -4.81 -22.53 0.68
N THR A 208 -3.88 -22.77 -0.23
CA THR A 208 -3.96 -23.81 -1.27
C THR A 208 -2.64 -24.57 -1.31
N GLU A 209 -2.71 -25.87 -1.59
CA GLU A 209 -1.52 -26.74 -1.71
C GLU A 209 -0.58 -26.67 -0.48
N GLY A 210 -1.14 -26.53 0.73
CA GLY A 210 -0.36 -26.48 1.97
C GLY A 210 0.35 -25.16 2.25
N ARG A 211 0.11 -24.10 1.47
CA ARG A 211 0.73 -22.78 1.66
C ARG A 211 -0.28 -21.64 1.62
N TRP A 212 -0.02 -20.61 2.42
CA TRP A 212 -0.73 -19.34 2.34
C TRP A 212 -0.16 -18.48 1.22
N THR A 213 -1.02 -18.02 0.32
CA THR A 213 -0.65 -17.17 -0.82
C THR A 213 -1.49 -15.89 -0.79
N PRO A 214 -0.90 -14.68 -0.90
CA PRO A 214 -1.65 -13.45 -1.09
C PRO A 214 -2.48 -13.49 -2.37
N MET A 215 -3.76 -13.10 -2.27
CA MET A 215 -4.68 -13.07 -3.42
C MET A 215 -5.00 -11.65 -3.88
N THR A 216 -4.99 -10.69 -2.97
CA THR A 216 -5.40 -9.30 -3.26
C THR A 216 -4.31 -8.31 -2.83
N GLY A 217 -4.35 -7.10 -3.41
CA GLY A 217 -3.73 -5.90 -2.81
C GLY A 217 -4.31 -5.56 -1.44
N GLY A 218 -3.69 -4.63 -0.73
CA GLY A 218 -4.09 -4.16 0.58
C GLY A 218 -5.20 -3.10 0.54
N ALA A 219 -6.10 -3.14 1.52
CA ALA A 219 -7.12 -2.15 1.78
C ALA A 219 -6.93 -1.49 3.16
N ASP A 220 -7.34 -0.23 3.32
CA ASP A 220 -7.15 0.52 4.58
C ASP A 220 -7.96 -0.05 5.78
N THR A 221 -8.97 -0.90 5.55
CA THR A 221 -9.81 -1.49 6.62
C THR A 221 -10.10 -2.97 6.36
N PRO A 222 -10.34 -3.77 7.41
CA PRO A 222 -10.75 -5.16 7.27
C PRO A 222 -12.06 -5.31 6.47
N GLN A 223 -13.07 -4.48 6.69
CA GLN A 223 -14.32 -4.57 5.94
C GLN A 223 -14.15 -4.30 4.45
N ALA A 224 -13.30 -3.34 4.07
CA ALA A 224 -13.03 -3.06 2.66
C ALA A 224 -12.45 -4.29 1.94
N ILE A 225 -11.58 -5.07 2.60
CA ILE A 225 -11.04 -6.26 1.96
C ILE A 225 -12.02 -7.44 1.99
N ARG A 226 -12.85 -7.59 3.02
CA ARG A 226 -13.93 -8.58 3.01
C ARG A 226 -14.90 -8.36 1.85
N ASP A 227 -15.28 -7.10 1.62
CA ASP A 227 -16.14 -6.73 0.49
C ASP A 227 -15.46 -7.04 -0.85
N SER A 228 -14.14 -6.86 -0.96
CA SER A 228 -13.40 -7.23 -2.17
C SER A 228 -13.46 -8.75 -2.45
N LEU A 229 -13.45 -9.60 -1.41
CA LEU A 229 -13.64 -11.04 -1.61
C LEU A 229 -15.05 -11.34 -2.12
N VAL A 230 -16.07 -10.71 -1.56
CA VAL A 230 -17.47 -10.87 -2.02
C VAL A 230 -17.59 -10.49 -3.49
N THR A 231 -17.00 -9.36 -3.90
CA THR A 231 -16.96 -8.96 -5.32
C THR A 231 -16.21 -9.98 -6.17
N TYR A 232 -15.04 -10.45 -5.73
CA TYR A 232 -14.29 -11.49 -6.44
C TYR A 232 -15.14 -12.75 -6.66
N LEU A 233 -15.79 -13.26 -5.61
CA LEU A 233 -16.60 -14.47 -5.68
C LEU A 233 -17.85 -14.32 -6.57
N ARG A 234 -18.44 -13.11 -6.65
CA ARG A 234 -19.62 -12.85 -7.49
C ARG A 234 -19.29 -12.61 -8.94
N GLU A 235 -18.22 -11.86 -9.21
CA GLU A 235 -17.97 -11.29 -10.54
C GLU A 235 -16.77 -11.95 -11.23
N VAL A 236 -15.67 -12.16 -10.50
CA VAL A 236 -14.39 -12.59 -11.11
C VAL A 236 -14.25 -14.11 -11.13
N ALA A 237 -14.50 -14.77 -10.00
CA ALA A 237 -14.36 -16.22 -9.88
C ALA A 237 -15.24 -16.99 -10.88
N PRO A 238 -16.49 -16.56 -11.19
CA PRO A 238 -17.30 -17.22 -12.22
C PRO A 238 -16.70 -17.18 -13.63
N MET A 239 -15.95 -16.12 -13.97
CA MET A 239 -15.27 -16.00 -15.25
C MET A 239 -14.03 -16.90 -15.32
N LEU A 240 -13.29 -17.00 -14.20
CA LEU A 240 -12.08 -17.83 -14.12
C LEU A 240 -12.38 -19.33 -14.06
N HIS A 241 -13.59 -19.70 -13.67
CA HIS A 241 -14.03 -21.07 -13.46
C HIS A 241 -15.29 -21.42 -14.27
N GLU A 242 -15.43 -20.82 -15.46
CA GLU A 242 -16.61 -21.01 -16.32
C GLU A 242 -16.86 -22.49 -16.67
N ASP A 243 -15.79 -23.29 -16.73
CA ASP A 243 -15.83 -24.73 -17.02
C ASP A 243 -16.32 -25.60 -15.84
N ASP A 244 -16.50 -25.04 -14.64
CA ASP A 244 -17.02 -25.74 -13.46
C ASP A 244 -18.27 -25.05 -12.86
N PRO A 245 -19.47 -25.30 -13.44
CA PRO A 245 -20.71 -24.69 -12.97
C PRO A 245 -21.05 -24.99 -11.50
N ALA A 246 -20.60 -26.14 -10.97
CA ALA A 246 -20.85 -26.51 -9.59
C ALA A 246 -20.02 -25.67 -8.62
N LEU A 247 -18.75 -25.42 -8.96
CA LEU A 247 -17.89 -24.52 -8.22
C LEU A 247 -18.40 -23.07 -8.29
N VAL A 248 -18.82 -22.61 -9.48
CA VAL A 248 -19.40 -21.26 -9.64
C VAL A 248 -20.64 -21.07 -8.78
N ALA A 249 -21.53 -22.06 -8.71
CA ALA A 249 -22.70 -22.01 -7.85
C ALA A 249 -22.32 -21.88 -6.36
N ARG A 250 -21.26 -22.59 -5.91
CA ARG A 250 -20.73 -22.48 -4.55
C ARG A 250 -20.15 -21.10 -4.26
N PHE A 251 -19.40 -20.50 -5.18
CA PHE A 251 -18.88 -19.14 -5.02
C PHE A 251 -19.98 -18.10 -4.89
N ARG A 252 -21.02 -18.17 -5.73
CA ARG A 252 -22.16 -17.26 -5.65
C ARG A 252 -22.91 -17.39 -4.32
N ALA A 253 -23.20 -18.62 -3.89
CA ALA A 253 -23.85 -18.87 -2.61
C ALA A 253 -23.02 -18.35 -1.42
N ALA A 254 -21.71 -18.59 -1.43
CA ALA A 254 -20.81 -18.09 -0.39
C ALA A 254 -20.77 -16.54 -0.39
N ALA A 255 -20.76 -15.91 -1.55
CA ALA A 255 -20.76 -14.46 -1.61
C ALA A 255 -22.05 -13.84 -1.03
N ASP A 256 -23.20 -14.49 -1.22
CA ASP A 256 -24.48 -14.05 -0.64
C ASP A 256 -24.48 -14.17 0.89
N GLU A 257 -23.88 -15.22 1.44
CA GLU A 257 -23.71 -15.39 2.88
C GLU A 257 -22.72 -14.36 3.48
N LEU A 258 -21.58 -14.18 2.83
CA LEU A 258 -20.49 -13.33 3.32
C LEU A 258 -20.81 -11.83 3.18
N ALA A 259 -21.72 -11.44 2.28
CA ALA A 259 -22.11 -10.05 2.05
C ALA A 259 -22.70 -9.36 3.29
N TYR A 260 -23.20 -10.11 4.27
CA TYR A 260 -23.89 -9.58 5.45
C TYR A 260 -23.18 -9.87 6.77
N THR A 261 -22.01 -10.51 6.74
CA THR A 261 -21.31 -10.97 7.96
C THR A 261 -19.89 -10.42 8.03
N ARG A 262 -19.37 -10.30 9.26
CA ARG A 262 -17.95 -10.05 9.50
C ARG A 262 -17.27 -11.38 9.77
N TRP A 263 -16.24 -11.67 8.99
CA TRP A 263 -15.47 -12.91 9.05
C TRP A 263 -14.00 -12.59 8.84
N ASP A 264 -13.11 -13.23 9.59
CA ASP A 264 -11.67 -13.14 9.34
C ASP A 264 -11.15 -14.38 8.60
N GLU A 265 -11.91 -15.47 8.64
CA GLU A 265 -11.61 -16.74 7.99
C GLU A 265 -12.88 -17.35 7.40
N THR A 266 -12.79 -17.97 6.23
CA THR A 266 -13.88 -18.74 5.64
C THR A 266 -13.35 -19.86 4.74
N ARG A 267 -14.15 -20.92 4.58
CA ARG A 267 -13.86 -22.03 3.66
C ARG A 267 -14.95 -22.10 2.61
N ILE A 268 -14.55 -22.10 1.34
CA ILE A 268 -15.48 -22.17 0.21
C ILE A 268 -14.96 -23.26 -0.72
N ALA A 269 -15.76 -24.32 -0.91
CA ALA A 269 -15.30 -25.55 -1.53
C ALA A 269 -14.05 -26.13 -0.82
N ASP A 270 -12.95 -26.33 -1.54
CA ASP A 270 -11.66 -26.82 -1.05
C ASP A 270 -10.67 -25.69 -0.70
N ARG A 271 -11.13 -24.43 -0.79
CA ARG A 271 -10.30 -23.25 -0.60
C ARG A 271 -10.55 -22.61 0.75
N HIS A 272 -9.48 -22.13 1.36
CA HIS A 272 -9.51 -21.53 2.67
C HIS A 272 -8.97 -20.10 2.58
N TYR A 273 -9.85 -19.14 2.85
CA TYR A 273 -9.53 -17.71 2.79
C TYR A 273 -9.38 -17.13 4.18
N ARG A 274 -8.41 -16.23 4.34
CA ARG A 274 -8.22 -15.46 5.57
C ARG A 274 -7.88 -14.01 5.25
N VAL A 275 -8.47 -13.08 6.01
CA VAL A 275 -8.03 -11.69 6.04
C VAL A 275 -6.69 -11.63 6.76
N MET A 276 -5.64 -11.18 6.09
CA MET A 276 -4.32 -10.95 6.69
C MET A 276 -4.08 -9.47 6.93
N ARG A 277 -3.35 -9.18 8.00
CA ARG A 277 -2.86 -7.84 8.35
C ARG A 277 -1.44 -7.64 7.82
N LEU A 278 -1.20 -6.53 7.13
CA LEU A 278 0.08 -6.16 6.55
C LEU A 278 0.68 -4.98 7.29
N GLU A 279 1.91 -5.15 7.77
CA GLU A 279 2.72 -4.05 8.29
C GLU A 279 3.41 -3.33 7.13
N ARG A 280 3.61 -2.02 7.26
CA ARG A 280 4.25 -1.20 6.21
C ARG A 280 5.28 -0.28 6.84
N LEU A 281 6.51 -0.31 6.32
CA LEU A 281 7.59 0.55 6.79
C LEU A 281 8.13 1.39 5.64
N VAL A 282 8.22 2.70 5.85
CA VAL A 282 8.99 3.61 4.99
C VAL A 282 10.32 3.90 5.68
N ARG A 283 11.42 3.63 5.00
CA ARG A 283 12.76 3.98 5.48
C ARG A 283 13.02 5.47 5.27
N VAL A 284 13.77 6.07 6.18
CA VAL A 284 14.05 7.51 6.18
C VAL A 284 15.54 7.73 6.42
N GLY A 285 16.16 8.50 5.52
CA GLY A 285 17.53 8.97 5.61
C GLY A 285 17.59 10.46 5.90
N PRO A 286 18.80 11.06 5.92
CA PRO A 286 18.99 12.48 6.18
C PRO A 286 18.20 13.39 5.21
N ASP A 287 18.04 12.96 3.96
CA ASP A 287 17.32 13.71 2.92
C ASP A 287 15.82 13.39 2.85
N GLY A 288 15.28 12.60 3.79
CA GLY A 288 13.88 12.20 3.86
C GLY A 288 13.62 10.73 3.50
N PRO A 289 12.37 10.38 3.11
CA PRO A 289 11.98 9.02 2.76
C PRO A 289 12.82 8.44 1.63
N GLU A 290 13.12 7.14 1.70
CA GLU A 290 13.84 6.39 0.68
C GLU A 290 13.14 6.51 -0.68
N PRO A 291 13.84 6.84 -1.78
CA PRO A 291 13.25 6.83 -3.12
C PRO A 291 13.13 5.38 -3.66
N PRO A 292 12.44 5.16 -4.79
CA PRO A 292 12.51 3.89 -5.51
C PRO A 292 13.96 3.45 -5.75
N ARG A 293 14.22 2.16 -5.52
CA ARG A 293 15.52 1.52 -5.74
C ARG A 293 15.71 1.23 -7.22
N ALA A 294 16.97 1.08 -7.64
CA ALA A 294 17.29 0.71 -9.01
C ALA A 294 16.76 -0.69 -9.36
N SER A 295 16.72 -1.60 -8.38
CA SER A 295 16.16 -2.95 -8.55
C SER A 295 14.63 -3.00 -8.56
N ASP A 296 13.93 -1.88 -8.32
CA ASP A 296 12.47 -1.89 -8.29
C ASP A 296 11.90 -2.08 -9.69
N TRP A 297 10.92 -2.97 -9.80
CA TRP A 297 10.24 -3.23 -11.06
C TRP A 297 9.43 -2.02 -11.50
N ASP A 298 9.88 -1.38 -12.59
CA ASP A 298 9.31 -0.14 -13.14
C ASP A 298 9.29 -0.19 -14.68
N PRO A 299 8.49 -1.09 -15.29
CA PRO A 299 8.48 -1.30 -16.73
C PRO A 299 7.67 -0.25 -17.51
N GLU A 300 6.71 0.39 -16.85
CA GLU A 300 5.73 1.29 -17.46
C GLU A 300 6.37 2.63 -17.81
N LEU A 301 6.04 3.18 -18.98
CA LEU A 301 6.49 4.53 -19.35
C LEU A 301 5.49 5.57 -18.85
N PRO A 302 5.93 6.82 -18.61
CA PRO A 302 5.03 7.96 -18.44
C PRO A 302 4.01 8.04 -19.58
N VAL A 303 2.76 8.44 -19.28
CA VAL A 303 1.60 8.33 -20.19
C VAL A 303 1.87 8.86 -21.60
N GLN A 304 2.53 10.02 -21.75
CA GLN A 304 2.79 10.60 -23.07
C GLN A 304 3.96 9.91 -23.79
N ALA A 305 4.99 9.49 -23.04
CA ALA A 305 6.08 8.68 -23.58
C ALA A 305 5.59 7.30 -24.05
N GLN A 306 4.66 6.69 -23.30
CA GLN A 306 3.97 5.47 -23.68
C GLN A 306 3.17 5.69 -24.98
N ALA A 307 2.32 6.71 -25.02
CA ALA A 307 1.51 7.03 -26.19
C ALA A 307 2.36 7.35 -27.44
N GLU A 308 3.53 7.96 -27.28
CA GLU A 308 4.48 8.17 -28.37
C GLU A 308 5.09 6.86 -28.86
N ARG A 309 5.57 5.99 -27.96
CA ARG A 309 6.07 4.66 -28.31
C ARG A 309 5.03 3.86 -29.07
N ASP A 310 3.79 3.88 -28.61
CA ASP A 310 2.68 3.16 -29.21
C ASP A 310 2.36 3.68 -30.61
N ARG A 311 2.31 5.02 -30.78
CA ARG A 311 2.19 5.65 -32.11
C ARG A 311 3.31 5.24 -33.07
N LEU A 312 4.55 5.20 -32.58
CA LEU A 312 5.70 4.75 -33.38
C LEU A 312 5.62 3.25 -33.74
N ASN A 313 4.97 2.45 -32.89
CA ASN A 313 4.71 1.03 -33.13
C ASN A 313 3.39 0.78 -33.90
N GLY A 314 2.71 1.82 -34.38
CA GLY A 314 1.49 1.71 -35.17
C GLY A 314 0.22 1.43 -34.36
N VAL A 315 0.27 1.47 -33.03
CA VAL A 315 -0.91 1.40 -32.17
C VAL A 315 -1.62 2.75 -32.20
N ARG A 316 -2.93 2.72 -32.42
CA ARG A 316 -3.80 3.90 -32.34
C ARG A 316 -4.78 3.70 -31.20
N TYR A 317 -4.86 4.71 -30.34
CA TYR A 317 -5.91 4.81 -29.34
C TYR A 317 -7.12 5.44 -30.03
N ASP A 318 -8.29 4.82 -29.91
CA ASP A 318 -9.55 5.46 -30.32
C ASP A 318 -9.86 6.58 -29.30
N ASP A 319 -10.14 7.78 -29.81
CA ASP A 319 -10.45 8.99 -29.02
C ASP A 319 -11.81 8.90 -28.29
#